data_AF-A0A5J5EF57-F1
#
_entry.id   AF-A0A5J5EF57-F1
#
_cell.length_a   1.000
_cell.length_b   1.000
_cell.length_c   1.000
_cell.angle_alpha   90.00
_cell.angle_beta   90.00
_cell.angle_gamma   90.00
#
_symmetry.space_group_name_H-M   'P 1'
#
loop_
_entity.id
_entity.type
_entity.pdbx_description
1 polymer ?
#
loop_
_entity_poly.entity_id
_entity_poly.type
_entity_poly.pdbx_seq_one_letter_code
_entity_poly.pdbx_strand_id
1 'polypeptide(L)'
;MFIYTRRKALVLVFAVLVLLLLRRFITSRDTLTAPPSIENTFASAEKYYGFQRGISAFQPDNLTKHLVVPCTSSEDVSWIDTLPGWLTMTPKIYHIPTGTSVPRPPGALTVPINKGNEAMAYLTYLIDHYSALPDLVVFAHASLNQWHNNELQFYTTSLMLREFNYRRAQRLGYANLRCQWKPGCPAWIQPHTSTYNNDKGEEFYFARAFEKLFPGVPVPEVVAANCCAQFVVTREKILANTREEYEKWREWLIHTDIVDRYSGRIMEYLWHYIFSPREDRATKVCPSEHVCYCDGYGICFGGEAQLEKHLALGKETADMEKTLKDATENPSLLGDDVWFRNAALKQLKDQIEAKKVELGRQIDAARLRGRDRRVRIDELGEAEFTQ
;
A
#
# COMPACT_ATOMS: atom_id res chain seq x y z
N MET A 1 -19.94 -37.29 42.98
CA MET A 1 -18.89 -36.25 43.22
C MET A 1 -17.82 -36.17 42.12
N PHE A 2 -17.61 -37.20 41.27
CA PHE A 2 -16.56 -37.22 40.23
C PHE A 2 -16.89 -36.50 38.90
N ILE A 3 -18.17 -36.32 38.56
CA ILE A 3 -18.59 -35.71 37.28
C ILE A 3 -18.50 -34.18 37.31
N TYR A 4 -18.67 -33.58 38.50
CA TYR A 4 -18.67 -32.13 38.69
C TYR A 4 -17.27 -31.52 38.58
N THR A 5 -16.24 -32.26 38.98
CA THR A 5 -14.82 -31.86 38.90
C THR A 5 -14.29 -31.87 37.47
N ARG A 6 -14.73 -32.82 36.62
CA ARG A 6 -14.32 -32.89 35.20
C ARG A 6 -14.84 -31.70 34.37
N ARG A 7 -16.07 -31.24 34.62
CA ARG A 7 -16.63 -30.06 33.92
C ARG A 7 -15.87 -28.77 34.27
N LYS A 8 -15.48 -28.59 35.53
CA LYS A 8 -14.66 -27.44 35.95
C LYS A 8 -13.27 -27.45 35.32
N ALA A 9 -12.63 -28.62 35.23
CA ALA A 9 -11.33 -28.77 34.57
C ALA A 9 -11.41 -28.44 33.06
N LEU A 10 -12.46 -28.89 32.38
CA LEU A 10 -12.65 -28.63 30.94
C LEU A 10 -12.91 -27.14 30.65
N VAL A 11 -13.69 -26.47 31.50
CA VAL A 11 -13.93 -25.02 31.40
C VAL A 11 -12.64 -24.22 31.66
N LEU A 12 -11.81 -24.65 32.60
CA LEU A 12 -10.51 -24.03 32.87
C LEU A 12 -9.53 -24.19 31.70
N VAL A 13 -9.45 -25.38 31.11
CA VAL A 13 -8.62 -25.62 29.92
C VAL A 13 -9.09 -24.80 28.73
N PHE A 14 -10.41 -24.69 28.52
CA PHE A 14 -10.96 -23.86 27.44
C PHE A 14 -10.72 -22.37 27.68
N ALA A 15 -10.88 -21.89 28.92
CA ALA A 15 -10.58 -20.49 29.27
C ALA A 15 -9.09 -20.15 29.11
N VAL A 16 -8.18 -21.07 29.46
CA VAL A 16 -6.74 -20.90 29.24
C VAL A 16 -6.40 -20.91 27.74
N LEU A 17 -7.02 -21.78 26.93
CA LEU A 17 -6.84 -21.78 25.48
C LEU A 17 -7.36 -20.49 24.84
N VAL A 18 -8.52 -19.99 25.26
CA VAL A 18 -9.06 -18.70 24.79
C VAL A 18 -8.16 -17.55 25.23
N LEU A 19 -7.63 -17.55 26.46
CA LEU A 19 -6.67 -16.55 26.93
C LEU A 19 -5.34 -16.62 26.17
N LEU A 20 -4.84 -17.82 25.82
CA LEU A 20 -3.63 -18.00 25.02
C LEU A 20 -3.84 -17.59 23.56
N LEU A 21 -5.04 -17.83 23.00
CA LEU A 21 -5.42 -17.39 21.66
C LEU A 21 -5.63 -15.87 21.61
N LEU A 22 -6.27 -15.28 22.62
CA LEU A 22 -6.39 -13.83 22.79
C LEU A 22 -5.01 -13.20 23.02
N ARG A 23 -4.13 -13.83 23.81
CA ARG A 23 -2.75 -13.38 23.99
C ARG A 23 -1.96 -13.47 22.69
N ARG A 24 -2.11 -14.53 21.89
CA ARG A 24 -1.55 -14.62 20.51
C ARG A 24 -2.11 -13.55 19.58
N PHE A 25 -3.41 -13.25 19.65
CA PHE A 25 -4.06 -12.20 18.86
C PHE A 25 -3.62 -10.79 19.28
N ILE A 26 -3.39 -10.56 20.57
CA ILE A 26 -2.90 -9.29 21.13
C ILE A 26 -1.40 -9.13 20.86
N THR A 27 -0.58 -10.18 21.03
CA THR A 27 0.86 -10.14 20.70
C THR A 27 1.12 -10.06 19.20
N SER A 28 0.16 -10.49 18.37
CA SER A 28 0.20 -10.29 16.91
C SER A 28 -0.14 -8.85 16.51
N ARG A 29 -0.71 -8.03 17.40
CA ARG A 29 -1.18 -6.67 17.07
C ARG A 29 -0.40 -5.54 17.70
N ASP A 30 0.31 -5.74 18.80
CA ASP A 30 1.04 -4.64 19.46
C ASP A 30 2.45 -5.03 19.90
N THR A 31 3.38 -4.98 18.95
CA THR A 31 4.71 -4.42 19.22
C THR A 31 5.05 -3.39 18.15
N LEU A 32 4.13 -2.45 17.90
CA LEU A 32 4.51 -1.18 17.30
C LEU A 32 5.33 -0.42 18.36
N THR A 33 6.66 -0.54 18.26
CA THR A 33 7.50 0.60 18.59
C THR A 33 6.91 1.81 17.86
N ALA A 34 6.88 2.98 18.52
CA ALA A 34 6.39 4.21 17.89
C ALA A 34 6.99 4.29 16.46
N PRO A 35 6.17 4.54 15.42
CA PRO A 35 6.68 4.56 14.06
C PRO A 35 7.89 5.48 14.04
N PRO A 36 9.04 5.03 13.52
CA PRO A 36 10.25 5.83 13.54
C PRO A 36 9.92 7.19 12.93
N SER A 37 10.37 8.27 13.57
CA SER A 37 10.22 9.61 13.02
C SER A 37 10.72 9.62 11.57
N ILE A 38 10.22 10.54 10.75
CA ILE A 38 10.67 10.67 9.36
C ILE A 38 12.20 10.79 9.28
N GLU A 39 12.82 11.46 10.26
CA GLU A 39 14.28 11.58 10.39
C GLU A 39 14.96 10.28 10.77
N ASN A 40 14.40 9.47 11.68
CA ASN A 40 14.96 8.15 11.99
C ASN A 40 14.83 7.19 10.80
N THR A 41 13.75 7.33 10.03
CA THR A 41 13.53 6.57 8.80
C THR A 41 14.56 6.97 7.74
N PHE A 42 14.78 8.28 7.52
CA PHE A 42 15.82 8.76 6.61
C PHE A 42 17.23 8.41 7.09
N ALA A 43 17.53 8.52 8.38
CA ALA A 43 18.83 8.15 8.92
C ALA A 43 19.11 6.65 8.78
N SER A 44 18.09 5.79 8.97
CA SER A 44 18.17 4.35 8.70
C SER A 44 18.37 4.08 7.20
N ALA A 45 17.61 4.78 6.35
CA ALA A 45 17.74 4.71 4.90
C ALA A 45 19.13 5.13 4.42
N GLU A 46 19.67 6.24 4.93
CA GLU A 46 21.02 6.75 4.63
C GLU A 46 22.08 5.76 5.10
N LYS A 47 21.95 5.28 6.34
CA LYS A 47 22.95 4.41 6.97
C LYS A 47 23.03 3.04 6.33
N TYR A 48 21.89 2.39 6.10
CA TYR A 48 21.85 0.98 5.69
C TYR A 48 21.53 0.80 4.22
N TYR A 49 20.88 1.80 3.60
CA TYR A 49 20.38 1.69 2.24
C TYR A 49 20.94 2.76 1.29
N GLY A 50 21.92 3.53 1.75
CA GLY A 50 22.62 4.60 1.02
C GLY A 50 21.72 5.65 0.36
N PHE A 51 20.49 5.76 0.86
CA PHE A 51 19.50 6.73 0.44
C PHE A 51 20.09 8.15 0.41
N GLN A 52 20.13 8.77 -0.77
CA GLN A 52 20.45 10.19 -0.90
C GLN A 52 19.16 11.01 -0.84
N ARG A 53 19.02 11.83 0.20
CA ARG A 53 17.89 12.78 0.31
C ARG A 53 17.78 13.63 -0.95
N GLY A 54 16.57 13.68 -1.52
CA GLY A 54 16.19 14.72 -2.47
C GLY A 54 16.57 14.49 -3.93
N ILE A 55 16.99 13.29 -4.35
CA ILE A 55 17.25 13.01 -5.76
C ILE A 55 16.21 12.04 -6.30
N SER A 56 15.06 12.59 -6.71
CA SER A 56 14.21 11.88 -7.67
C SER A 56 14.94 11.82 -9.01
N ALA A 57 14.85 10.68 -9.70
CA ALA A 57 15.28 10.60 -11.10
C ALA A 57 14.42 11.49 -12.03
N PHE A 58 13.32 12.03 -11.49
CA PHE A 58 12.35 12.85 -12.21
C PHE A 58 12.43 14.27 -11.64
N GLN A 59 12.87 15.19 -12.49
CA GLN A 59 12.87 16.63 -12.23
C GLN A 59 11.44 17.16 -12.12
N PRO A 60 11.23 18.41 -11.66
CA PRO A 60 9.91 19.03 -11.63
C PRO A 60 9.18 18.86 -12.97
N ASP A 61 7.98 18.30 -12.91
CA ASP A 61 7.17 17.95 -14.08
C ASP A 61 6.26 19.10 -14.54
N ASN A 62 6.22 20.21 -13.80
CA ASN A 62 5.30 21.34 -14.01
C ASN A 62 3.81 20.92 -14.06
N LEU A 63 3.45 19.80 -13.43
CA LEU A 63 2.08 19.32 -13.29
C LEU A 63 1.54 19.77 -11.95
N THR A 64 0.38 20.43 -11.97
CA THR A 64 -0.38 20.71 -10.75
C THR A 64 -0.98 19.41 -10.23
N LYS A 65 -0.95 19.22 -8.90
CA LYS A 65 -1.44 18.00 -8.26
C LYS A 65 -2.30 18.30 -7.06
N HIS A 66 -3.33 17.51 -6.84
CA HIS A 66 -3.99 17.42 -5.54
C HIS A 66 -3.58 16.10 -4.87
N LEU A 67 -3.26 16.15 -3.58
CA LEU A 67 -3.02 14.97 -2.74
C LEU A 67 -4.23 14.73 -1.85
N VAL A 68 -5.03 13.72 -2.17
CA VAL A 68 -6.25 13.35 -1.44
C VAL A 68 -5.90 12.29 -0.40
N VAL A 69 -6.08 12.65 0.87
CA VAL A 69 -5.72 11.80 2.01
C VAL A 69 -6.90 11.73 2.99
N PRO A 70 -7.53 10.56 3.17
CA PRO A 70 -8.48 10.32 4.24
C PRO A 70 -7.72 10.12 5.54
N CYS A 71 -8.09 10.84 6.60
CA CYS A 71 -7.50 10.66 7.92
C CYS A 71 -8.55 10.63 9.03
N THR A 72 -8.39 9.71 9.96
CA THR A 72 -9.11 9.68 11.23
C THR A 72 -8.48 10.64 12.23
N SER A 73 -9.13 10.88 13.38
CA SER A 73 -8.57 11.75 14.42
C SER A 73 -7.32 11.18 15.10
N SER A 74 -7.04 9.89 14.96
CA SER A 74 -5.87 9.21 15.52
C SER A 74 -4.64 9.19 14.61
N GLU A 75 -4.80 9.57 13.34
CA GLU A 75 -3.72 9.50 12.35
C GLU A 75 -2.94 10.81 12.26
N ASP A 76 -1.62 10.69 12.10
CA ASP A 76 -0.72 11.82 11.90
C ASP A 76 -0.41 12.00 10.41
N VAL A 77 -0.84 13.13 9.87
CA VAL A 77 -0.60 13.54 8.48
C VAL A 77 0.37 14.73 8.37
N SER A 78 1.04 15.11 9.46
CA SER A 78 2.02 16.21 9.48
C SER A 78 3.21 15.99 8.52
N TRP A 79 3.49 14.74 8.15
CA TRP A 79 4.51 14.43 7.16
C TRP A 79 4.24 15.07 5.79
N ILE A 80 2.99 15.41 5.48
CA ILE A 80 2.61 16.11 4.24
C ILE A 80 3.33 17.46 4.15
N ASP A 81 3.52 18.15 5.27
CA ASP A 81 4.21 19.44 5.32
C ASP A 81 5.70 19.32 4.99
N THR A 82 6.25 18.11 5.05
CA THR A 82 7.65 17.83 4.66
C THR A 82 7.79 17.62 3.15
N LEU A 83 6.71 17.56 2.38
CA LEU A 83 6.78 17.37 0.95
C LEU A 83 7.37 18.61 0.28
N PRO A 84 8.35 18.45 -0.63
CA PRO A 84 9.01 19.58 -1.23
C PRO A 84 8.09 20.33 -2.19
N GLY A 85 8.14 21.67 -2.17
CA GLY A 85 7.26 22.52 -2.97
C GLY A 85 7.36 22.29 -4.49
N TRP A 86 8.49 21.77 -4.99
CA TRP A 86 8.65 21.45 -6.42
C TRP A 86 7.69 20.36 -6.91
N LEU A 87 7.10 19.55 -6.03
CA LEU A 87 6.05 18.58 -6.38
C LEU A 87 4.76 19.26 -6.85
N THR A 88 4.56 20.55 -6.53
CA THR A 88 3.36 21.33 -6.88
C THR A 88 2.07 20.60 -6.48
N MET A 89 2.06 20.11 -5.24
CA MET A 89 1.02 19.24 -4.72
C MET A 89 0.25 19.93 -3.60
N THR A 90 -1.03 20.21 -3.84
CA THR A 90 -1.94 20.82 -2.87
C THR A 90 -2.65 19.73 -2.05
N PRO A 91 -2.47 19.68 -0.73
CA PRO A 91 -3.15 18.68 0.10
C PRO A 91 -4.67 18.90 0.15
N LYS A 92 -5.42 17.80 0.13
CA LYS A 92 -6.87 17.70 0.31
C LYS A 92 -7.14 16.63 1.38
N ILE A 93 -7.03 17.05 2.63
CA ILE A 93 -7.13 16.16 3.80
C ILE A 93 -8.61 16.01 4.20
N TYR A 94 -9.15 14.80 4.05
CA TYR A 94 -10.53 14.46 4.40
C TYR A 94 -10.59 13.84 5.80
N HIS A 95 -11.19 14.56 6.76
CA HIS A 95 -11.35 14.07 8.12
C HIS A 95 -12.52 13.08 8.21
N ILE A 96 -12.22 11.85 8.61
CA ILE A 96 -13.21 10.78 8.77
C ILE A 96 -13.80 10.83 10.19
N PRO A 97 -15.13 11.01 10.34
CA PRO A 97 -15.76 11.05 11.65
C PRO A 97 -15.66 9.69 12.37
N THR A 98 -14.89 9.64 13.47
CA THR A 98 -14.78 8.48 14.36
C THR A 98 -15.34 8.84 15.74
N GLY A 99 -16.68 8.92 15.85
CA GLY A 99 -17.37 9.34 17.07
C GLY A 99 -17.56 10.86 17.22
N THR A 100 -18.18 11.28 18.33
CA THR A 100 -18.65 12.66 18.57
C THR A 100 -17.62 13.60 19.20
N SER A 101 -16.41 13.12 19.51
CA SER A 101 -15.55 13.76 20.53
C SER A 101 -14.36 14.57 20.01
N VAL A 102 -14.13 14.67 18.70
CA VAL A 102 -13.06 15.54 18.17
C VAL A 102 -13.69 16.64 17.30
N PRO A 103 -13.71 17.90 17.78
CA PRO A 103 -14.18 19.03 16.99
C PRO A 103 -13.37 19.15 15.70
N ARG A 104 -14.07 19.19 14.57
CA ARG A 104 -13.45 19.43 13.27
C ARG A 104 -13.07 20.90 13.15
N PRO A 105 -11.88 21.25 12.61
CA PRO A 105 -11.58 22.63 12.26
C PRO A 105 -12.65 23.19 11.30
N PRO A 106 -13.14 24.42 11.51
CA PRO A 106 -14.06 25.05 10.57
C PRO A 106 -13.49 25.04 9.14
N GLY A 107 -14.29 24.58 8.18
CA GLY A 107 -13.88 24.48 6.77
C GLY A 107 -13.04 23.26 6.40
N ALA A 108 -12.73 22.35 7.34
CA ALA A 108 -12.01 21.13 6.98
C ALA A 108 -12.89 20.18 6.15
N LEU A 109 -12.28 19.54 5.15
CA LEU A 109 -12.96 18.58 4.28
C LEU A 109 -13.38 17.34 5.09
N THR A 110 -14.53 16.77 4.73
CA THR A 110 -15.12 15.61 5.42
C THR A 110 -15.86 14.73 4.44
N VAL A 111 -16.17 13.53 4.87
CA VAL A 111 -17.12 12.62 4.22
C VAL A 111 -18.55 12.81 4.76
N PRO A 112 -19.58 12.45 3.97
CA PRO A 112 -20.98 12.48 4.42
C PRO A 112 -21.28 11.43 5.51
N ILE A 113 -20.61 10.28 5.46
CA ILE A 113 -20.73 9.19 6.44
C ILE A 113 -19.42 8.40 6.49
N ASN A 114 -19.09 7.81 7.64
CA ASN A 114 -17.97 6.88 7.77
C ASN A 114 -18.41 5.47 7.32
N LYS A 115 -18.24 5.16 6.03
CA LYS A 115 -18.63 3.91 5.39
C LYS A 115 -17.66 3.59 4.25
N GLY A 116 -17.23 2.34 4.10
CA GLY A 116 -16.42 1.91 2.95
C GLY A 116 -14.96 2.44 2.93
N ASN A 117 -14.38 2.71 4.10
CA ASN A 117 -12.99 3.16 4.27
C ASN A 117 -12.62 4.40 3.42
N GLU A 118 -11.42 4.43 2.83
CA GLU A 118 -10.89 5.53 2.01
C GLU A 118 -11.74 5.84 0.78
N ALA A 119 -12.48 4.85 0.27
CA ALA A 119 -13.29 5.03 -0.94
C ALA A 119 -14.34 6.14 -0.81
N MET A 120 -14.89 6.34 0.39
CA MET A 120 -15.85 7.43 0.63
C MET A 120 -15.21 8.81 0.48
N ALA A 121 -14.00 8.99 0.98
CA ALA A 121 -13.26 10.24 0.82
C ALA A 121 -12.88 10.47 -0.63
N TYR A 122 -12.45 9.43 -1.33
CA TYR A 122 -12.07 9.53 -2.74
C TYR A 122 -13.26 9.90 -3.62
N LEU A 123 -14.41 9.23 -3.45
CA LEU A 123 -15.64 9.57 -4.18
C LEU A 123 -16.13 10.97 -3.83
N THR A 124 -16.07 11.36 -2.56
CA THR A 124 -16.46 12.71 -2.13
C THR A 124 -15.56 13.78 -2.78
N TYR A 125 -14.25 13.56 -2.84
CA TYR A 125 -13.33 14.43 -3.56
C TYR A 125 -13.67 14.54 -5.05
N LEU A 126 -13.90 13.40 -5.72
CA LEU A 126 -14.20 13.37 -7.15
C LEU A 126 -15.48 14.15 -7.48
N ILE A 127 -16.46 14.15 -6.58
CA ILE A 127 -17.73 14.89 -6.71
C ILE A 127 -17.54 16.38 -6.40
N ASP A 128 -16.91 16.72 -5.27
CA ASP A 128 -16.81 18.09 -4.78
C ASP A 128 -15.86 18.95 -5.62
N HIS A 129 -14.82 18.32 -6.20
CA HIS A 129 -13.79 19.00 -6.99
C HIS A 129 -13.90 18.76 -8.50
N TYR A 130 -15.00 18.16 -8.97
CA TYR A 130 -15.16 17.74 -10.37
C TYR A 130 -14.90 18.87 -11.39
N SER A 131 -15.30 20.11 -11.07
CA SER A 131 -15.11 21.29 -11.93
C SER A 131 -13.78 22.03 -11.74
N ALA A 132 -12.94 21.59 -10.80
CA ALA A 132 -11.71 22.28 -10.39
C ALA A 132 -10.54 21.28 -10.20
N LEU A 133 -10.42 20.33 -11.13
CA LEU A 133 -9.41 19.28 -11.08
C LEU A 133 -8.01 19.81 -11.51
N PRO A 134 -6.95 19.41 -10.79
CA PRO A 134 -5.55 19.64 -11.19
C PRO A 134 -5.17 18.73 -12.36
N ASP A 135 -3.92 18.79 -12.84
CA ASP A 135 -3.49 17.91 -13.94
C ASP A 135 -3.49 16.44 -13.50
N LEU A 136 -3.05 16.18 -12.27
CA LEU A 136 -3.07 14.86 -11.65
C LEU A 136 -3.71 14.89 -10.25
N VAL A 137 -4.45 13.85 -9.92
CA VAL A 137 -4.92 13.60 -8.57
C VAL A 137 -4.19 12.39 -8.01
N VAL A 138 -3.60 12.55 -6.83
CA VAL A 138 -2.89 11.52 -6.10
C VAL A 138 -3.74 11.11 -4.92
N PHE A 139 -4.12 9.84 -4.87
CA PHE A 139 -4.84 9.23 -3.77
C PHE A 139 -3.84 8.44 -2.92
N ALA A 140 -3.77 8.73 -1.62
CA ALA A 140 -2.81 8.10 -0.71
C ALA A 140 -3.40 7.90 0.69
N HIS A 141 -2.85 6.94 1.43
CA HIS A 141 -3.23 6.70 2.82
C HIS A 141 -2.58 7.71 3.78
N ALA A 142 -3.20 7.92 4.94
CA ALA A 142 -2.76 8.92 5.91
C ALA A 142 -1.44 8.58 6.58
N SER A 143 -1.16 7.31 6.93
CA SER A 143 0.06 7.02 7.70
C SER A 143 1.33 7.14 6.85
N LEU A 144 2.39 7.68 7.45
CA LEU A 144 3.71 7.82 6.83
C LEU A 144 4.34 6.47 6.46
N ASN A 145 4.23 5.48 7.34
CA ASN A 145 4.80 4.14 7.14
C ASN A 145 3.68 3.10 7.07
N GLN A 146 3.69 2.28 6.01
CA GLN A 146 2.65 1.28 5.76
C GLN A 146 3.25 -0.03 5.24
N TRP A 147 2.76 -1.17 5.73
CA TRP A 147 3.21 -2.49 5.28
C TRP A 147 3.01 -2.72 3.76
N HIS A 148 2.03 -2.04 3.17
CA HIS A 148 1.68 -2.12 1.75
C HIS A 148 2.27 -0.98 0.90
N ASN A 149 3.21 -0.21 1.45
CA ASN A 149 4.07 0.66 0.64
C ASN A 149 5.22 -0.15 0.02
N ASN A 150 5.92 0.46 -0.93
CA ASN A 150 7.02 -0.19 -1.63
C ASN A 150 8.25 -0.37 -0.73
N GLU A 151 8.85 -1.55 -0.74
CA GLU A 151 10.07 -1.84 0.04
C GLU A 151 11.28 -1.02 -0.40
N LEU A 152 11.39 -0.71 -1.70
CA LEU A 152 12.48 0.12 -2.26
C LEU A 152 12.36 1.62 -1.93
N GLN A 153 11.22 2.00 -1.37
CA GLN A 153 10.97 3.29 -0.71
C GLN A 153 10.83 3.12 0.82
N PHE A 154 11.36 2.02 1.37
CA PHE A 154 11.40 1.72 2.80
C PHE A 154 10.03 1.78 3.48
N TYR A 155 8.98 1.42 2.74
CA TYR A 155 7.60 1.44 3.21
C TYR A 155 7.06 2.85 3.54
N THR A 156 7.71 3.91 3.08
CA THR A 156 7.42 5.31 3.42
C THR A 156 6.65 6.04 2.32
N THR A 157 5.46 6.56 2.66
CA THR A 157 4.56 7.27 1.73
C THR A 157 5.22 8.53 1.16
N SER A 158 5.90 9.32 2.00
CA SER A 158 6.55 10.54 1.54
C SER A 158 7.68 10.27 0.53
N LEU A 159 8.40 9.14 0.66
CA LEU A 159 9.41 8.73 -0.31
C LEU A 159 8.77 8.26 -1.61
N MET A 160 7.70 7.47 -1.53
CA MET A 160 6.94 7.08 -2.72
C MET A 160 6.47 8.31 -3.51
N LEU A 161 5.92 9.32 -2.84
CA LEU A 161 5.46 10.54 -3.53
C LEU A 161 6.61 11.38 -4.11
N ARG A 162 7.76 11.43 -3.43
CA ARG A 162 8.93 12.19 -3.92
C ARG A 162 9.60 11.52 -5.12
N GLU A 163 9.68 10.20 -5.15
CA GLU A 163 10.42 9.46 -6.18
C GLU A 163 9.56 9.06 -7.39
N PHE A 164 8.24 9.16 -7.29
CA PHE A 164 7.33 8.71 -8.34
C PHE A 164 7.44 9.55 -9.63
N ASN A 165 7.40 8.86 -10.76
CA ASN A 165 7.36 9.45 -12.10
C ASN A 165 5.94 9.88 -12.46
N TYR A 166 5.56 11.10 -12.10
CA TYR A 166 4.24 11.63 -12.45
C TYR A 166 3.99 11.77 -13.96
N ARG A 167 5.05 11.87 -14.80
CA ARG A 167 4.91 11.83 -16.26
C ARG A 167 4.44 10.46 -16.75
N ARG A 168 4.83 9.37 -16.08
CA ARG A 168 4.31 8.02 -16.36
C ARG A 168 2.80 7.97 -16.09
N ALA A 169 2.34 8.49 -14.95
CA ALA A 169 0.91 8.56 -14.67
C ALA A 169 0.16 9.47 -15.65
N GLN A 170 0.75 10.59 -16.05
CA GLN A 170 0.18 11.46 -17.08
C GLN A 170 -0.02 10.73 -18.41
N ARG A 171 0.96 9.90 -18.81
CA ARG A 171 0.92 9.13 -20.07
C ARG A 171 -0.08 7.99 -20.02
N LEU A 172 -0.07 7.19 -18.95
CA LEU A 172 -0.96 6.04 -18.77
C LEU A 172 -2.40 6.45 -18.43
N GLY A 173 -2.59 7.66 -17.91
CA GLY A 173 -3.87 8.14 -17.40
C GLY A 173 -4.22 7.66 -16.00
N TYR A 174 -3.73 6.48 -15.61
CA TYR A 174 -3.85 5.87 -14.29
C TYR A 174 -2.58 5.07 -13.96
N ALA A 175 -2.07 5.19 -12.74
CA ALA A 175 -0.95 4.38 -12.26
C ALA A 175 -1.08 4.11 -10.76
N ASN A 176 -0.96 2.85 -10.35
CA ASN A 176 -0.86 2.49 -8.94
C ASN A 176 0.52 2.88 -8.40
N LEU A 177 0.58 3.39 -7.17
CA LEU A 177 1.84 3.72 -6.49
C LEU A 177 2.56 2.44 -6.00
N ARG A 178 1.82 1.36 -5.74
CA ARG A 178 2.39 0.08 -5.33
C ARG A 178 2.91 -0.70 -6.54
N CYS A 179 4.17 -1.15 -6.47
CA CYS A 179 4.76 -2.03 -7.47
C CYS A 179 4.61 -3.53 -7.13
N GLN A 180 4.66 -3.87 -5.84
CA GLN A 180 4.57 -5.27 -5.40
C GLN A 180 3.24 -5.92 -5.79
N TRP A 181 3.30 -7.09 -6.43
CA TRP A 181 2.12 -7.78 -6.97
C TRP A 181 1.20 -8.36 -5.91
N LYS A 182 1.73 -8.80 -4.77
CA LYS A 182 0.93 -9.42 -3.71
C LYS A 182 0.57 -8.41 -2.63
N PRO A 183 -0.70 -8.31 -2.20
CA PRO A 183 -1.89 -8.89 -2.85
C PRO A 183 -2.29 -8.11 -4.12
N GLY A 184 -3.08 -8.73 -5.00
CA GLY A 184 -3.75 -8.04 -6.12
C GLY A 184 -3.46 -8.58 -7.53
N CYS A 185 -2.21 -8.93 -7.83
CA CYS A 185 -1.77 -9.45 -9.13
C CYS A 185 -1.25 -10.89 -9.04
N PRO A 186 -1.32 -11.68 -10.14
CA PRO A 186 -1.88 -11.34 -11.46
C PRO A 186 -3.38 -11.63 -11.61
N ALA A 187 -3.97 -12.32 -10.64
CA ALA A 187 -5.36 -12.78 -10.70
C ALA A 187 -5.94 -12.84 -9.29
N TRP A 188 -6.06 -11.68 -8.62
CA TRP A 188 -6.65 -11.60 -7.28
C TRP A 188 -8.12 -11.98 -7.36
N ILE A 189 -9.05 -11.08 -7.67
CA ILE A 189 -10.49 -11.36 -7.60
C ILE A 189 -10.93 -12.30 -8.74
N GLN A 190 -11.65 -13.37 -8.38
CA GLN A 190 -12.39 -14.31 -9.23
C GLN A 190 -13.89 -14.10 -8.93
N PRO A 191 -14.58 -13.15 -9.60
CA PRO A 191 -15.92 -12.73 -9.21
C PRO A 191 -16.97 -13.86 -9.18
N HIS A 192 -16.76 -14.93 -9.95
CA HIS A 192 -17.68 -16.07 -10.04
C HIS A 192 -17.46 -17.15 -8.97
N THR A 193 -16.55 -16.95 -8.02
CA THR A 193 -16.40 -17.89 -6.90
C THR A 193 -17.66 -17.91 -6.02
N SER A 194 -18.09 -19.11 -5.62
CA SER A 194 -19.15 -19.31 -4.63
C SER A 194 -18.61 -19.60 -3.22
N THR A 195 -17.29 -19.70 -3.07
CA THR A 195 -16.64 -20.08 -1.81
C THR A 195 -16.11 -18.84 -1.10
N TYR A 196 -16.55 -18.64 0.14
CA TYR A 196 -16.06 -17.56 0.98
C TYR A 196 -14.66 -17.85 1.51
N ASN A 197 -13.74 -16.89 1.36
CA ASN A 197 -12.37 -16.96 1.84
C ASN A 197 -12.11 -15.85 2.86
N ASN A 198 -11.69 -16.19 4.08
CA ASN A 198 -11.40 -15.21 5.14
C ASN A 198 -10.27 -14.24 4.78
N ASP A 199 -9.29 -14.66 3.99
CA ASP A 199 -8.15 -13.82 3.59
C ASP A 199 -8.55 -12.80 2.50
N LYS A 200 -9.70 -13.02 1.87
CA LYS A 200 -10.17 -12.29 0.68
C LYS A 200 -11.70 -12.20 0.62
N GLY A 201 -12.31 -11.80 1.73
CA GLY A 201 -13.76 -11.80 1.88
C GLY A 201 -14.50 -10.91 0.86
N GLU A 202 -13.84 -9.88 0.33
CA GLU A 202 -14.40 -9.00 -0.70
C GLU A 202 -14.76 -9.72 -2.00
N GLU A 203 -14.05 -10.79 -2.34
CA GLU A 203 -14.27 -11.55 -3.57
C GLU A 203 -15.67 -12.16 -3.61
N PHE A 204 -16.13 -12.69 -2.48
CA PHE A 204 -17.43 -13.33 -2.35
C PHE A 204 -18.59 -12.39 -2.68
N TYR A 205 -18.41 -11.08 -2.46
CA TYR A 205 -19.43 -10.06 -2.73
C TYR A 205 -19.24 -9.37 -4.08
N PHE A 206 -18.16 -9.65 -4.80
CA PHE A 206 -17.71 -8.82 -5.91
C PHE A 206 -18.66 -8.83 -7.09
N ALA A 207 -19.14 -10.00 -7.54
CA ALA A 207 -20.09 -10.08 -8.66
C ALA A 207 -21.39 -9.30 -8.38
N ARG A 208 -22.01 -9.52 -7.21
CA ARG A 208 -23.22 -8.80 -6.79
C ARG A 208 -22.99 -7.29 -6.73
N ALA A 209 -21.83 -6.85 -6.24
CA ALA A 209 -21.48 -5.44 -6.19
C ALA A 209 -21.29 -4.86 -7.60
N PHE A 210 -20.56 -5.58 -8.45
CA PHE A 210 -20.25 -5.18 -9.82
C PHE A 210 -21.52 -4.96 -10.65
N GLU A 211 -22.48 -5.88 -10.59
CA GLU A 211 -23.77 -5.76 -11.30
C GLU A 211 -24.57 -4.52 -10.88
N LYS A 212 -24.43 -4.09 -9.62
CA LYS A 212 -25.08 -2.87 -9.11
C LYS A 212 -24.33 -1.61 -9.53
N LEU A 213 -23.00 -1.65 -9.51
CA LEU A 213 -22.14 -0.52 -9.86
C LEU A 213 -22.09 -0.25 -11.38
N PHE A 214 -22.23 -1.29 -12.19
CA PHE A 214 -22.12 -1.25 -13.65
C PHE A 214 -23.27 -2.03 -14.32
N PRO A 215 -24.52 -1.54 -14.21
CA PRO A 215 -25.68 -2.25 -14.74
C PRO A 215 -25.57 -2.48 -16.25
N GLY A 216 -25.82 -3.71 -16.69
CA GLY A 216 -25.76 -4.11 -18.10
C GLY A 216 -24.36 -4.47 -18.59
N VAL A 217 -23.32 -4.35 -17.76
CA VAL A 217 -21.97 -4.79 -18.10
C VAL A 217 -21.74 -6.21 -17.55
N PRO A 218 -21.28 -7.17 -18.37
CA PRO A 218 -20.94 -8.50 -17.90
C PRO A 218 -19.89 -8.45 -16.78
N VAL A 219 -20.10 -9.26 -15.74
CA VAL A 219 -19.12 -9.42 -14.66
C VAL A 219 -17.84 -10.04 -15.24
N PRO A 220 -16.64 -9.48 -14.99
CA PRO A 220 -15.39 -10.04 -15.47
C PRO A 220 -15.08 -11.40 -14.85
N GLU A 221 -14.41 -12.26 -15.60
CA GLU A 221 -13.89 -13.54 -15.09
C GLU A 221 -12.81 -13.33 -14.01
N VAL A 222 -11.97 -12.32 -14.18
CA VAL A 222 -10.87 -11.99 -13.26
C VAL A 222 -10.72 -10.48 -13.16
N VAL A 223 -10.54 -9.96 -11.95
CA VAL A 223 -10.12 -8.58 -11.70
C VAL A 223 -8.80 -8.57 -10.93
N ALA A 224 -7.83 -7.84 -11.44
CA ALA A 224 -6.49 -7.78 -10.86
C ALA A 224 -5.84 -6.41 -11.02
N ALA A 225 -5.30 -5.90 -9.94
CA ALA A 225 -4.42 -4.74 -9.91
C ALA A 225 -3.62 -4.79 -8.61
N ASN A 226 -2.49 -4.09 -8.54
CA ASN A 226 -1.79 -3.90 -7.27
C ASN A 226 -2.78 -3.36 -6.21
N CYS A 227 -2.70 -3.87 -4.98
CA CYS A 227 -3.67 -3.51 -3.94
C CYS A 227 -3.62 -2.05 -3.50
N CYS A 228 -4.52 -1.78 -2.55
CA CYS A 228 -4.37 -0.83 -1.47
C CYS A 228 -4.66 0.63 -1.83
N ALA A 229 -5.42 0.89 -2.89
CA ALA A 229 -6.08 2.18 -3.15
C ALA A 229 -5.15 3.42 -3.06
N GLN A 230 -3.88 3.25 -3.44
CA GLN A 230 -2.91 4.33 -3.56
C GLN A 230 -2.49 4.46 -5.02
N PHE A 231 -2.95 5.51 -5.70
CA PHE A 231 -2.79 5.65 -7.14
C PHE A 231 -2.80 7.11 -7.58
N VAL A 232 -2.32 7.34 -8.79
CA VAL A 232 -2.33 8.62 -9.48
C VAL A 232 -3.24 8.50 -10.70
N VAL A 233 -4.10 9.49 -10.89
CA VAL A 233 -5.00 9.55 -12.04
C VAL A 233 -4.99 10.93 -12.66
N THR A 234 -5.12 10.99 -13.97
CA THR A 234 -5.19 12.25 -14.72
C THR A 234 -6.56 12.91 -14.65
N ARG A 235 -6.58 14.24 -14.84
CA ARG A 235 -7.81 15.01 -15.04
C ARG A 235 -8.70 14.36 -16.10
N GLU A 236 -8.12 13.99 -17.24
CA GLU A 236 -8.82 13.44 -18.39
C GLU A 236 -9.54 12.13 -18.05
N LYS A 237 -8.89 11.22 -17.31
CA LYS A 237 -9.52 9.96 -16.87
C LYS A 237 -10.62 10.17 -15.84
N ILE A 238 -10.50 11.18 -14.98
CA ILE A 238 -11.61 11.54 -14.07
C ILE A 238 -12.80 12.05 -14.88
N LEU A 239 -12.58 13.01 -15.79
CA LEU A 239 -13.65 13.62 -16.60
C LEU A 239 -14.29 12.68 -17.62
N ALA A 240 -13.65 11.53 -17.91
CA ALA A 240 -14.25 10.47 -18.72
C ALA A 240 -15.46 9.79 -18.05
N ASN A 241 -15.61 9.95 -16.73
CA ASN A 241 -16.80 9.55 -15.98
C ASN A 241 -17.57 10.81 -15.56
N THR A 242 -18.89 10.82 -15.68
CA THR A 242 -19.68 11.99 -15.30
C THR A 242 -19.72 12.12 -13.78
N ARG A 243 -19.97 13.33 -13.29
CA ARG A 243 -20.17 13.58 -11.86
C ARG A 243 -21.26 12.68 -11.28
N GLU A 244 -22.35 12.46 -12.02
CA GLU A 244 -23.48 11.64 -11.62
C GLU A 244 -23.10 10.15 -11.47
N GLU A 245 -22.10 9.66 -12.22
CA GLU A 245 -21.59 8.29 -12.03
C GLU A 245 -20.82 8.17 -10.70
N TYR A 246 -19.99 9.15 -10.36
CA TYR A 246 -19.34 9.20 -9.05
C TYR A 246 -20.36 9.28 -7.91
N GLU A 247 -21.42 10.09 -8.08
CA GLU A 247 -22.53 10.16 -7.14
C GLU A 247 -23.22 8.79 -7.00
N LYS A 248 -23.53 8.10 -8.10
CA LYS A 248 -24.12 6.75 -8.05
C LYS A 248 -23.24 5.74 -7.33
N TRP A 249 -21.93 5.73 -7.58
CA TRP A 249 -21.01 4.83 -6.87
C TRP A 249 -20.92 5.16 -5.38
N ARG A 250 -20.98 6.45 -5.01
CA ARG A 250 -21.04 6.86 -3.60
C ARG A 250 -22.36 6.45 -2.96
N GLU A 251 -23.48 6.63 -3.65
CA GLU A 251 -24.80 6.22 -3.17
C GLU A 251 -24.87 4.70 -2.95
N TRP A 252 -24.29 3.90 -3.84
CA TRP A 252 -24.14 2.46 -3.62
C TRP A 252 -23.33 2.16 -2.35
N LEU A 253 -22.20 2.85 -2.18
CA LEU A 253 -21.32 2.64 -1.04
C LEU A 253 -22.02 2.98 0.29
N ILE A 254 -22.83 4.04 0.32
CA ILE A 254 -23.64 4.46 1.48
C ILE A 254 -24.69 3.40 1.83
N HIS A 255 -25.41 2.89 0.82
CA HIS A 255 -26.62 2.09 1.04
C HIS A 255 -26.40 0.57 1.02
N THR A 256 -25.21 0.09 0.66
CA THR A 256 -24.93 -1.35 0.61
C THR A 256 -24.95 -1.98 2.02
N ASP A 257 -25.50 -3.19 2.09
CA ASP A 257 -25.47 -4.09 3.24
C ASP A 257 -24.09 -4.74 3.47
N ILE A 258 -23.15 -4.55 2.53
CA ILE A 258 -21.79 -5.06 2.63
C ILE A 258 -21.01 -4.22 3.64
N VAL A 259 -20.44 -4.88 4.65
CA VAL A 259 -19.62 -4.24 5.69
C VAL A 259 -18.46 -3.43 5.11
N ASP A 260 -17.99 -2.41 5.83
CA ASP A 260 -17.00 -1.43 5.36
C ASP A 260 -15.72 -2.06 4.83
N ARG A 261 -15.21 -3.07 5.56
CA ARG A 261 -14.02 -3.81 5.17
C ARG A 261 -14.10 -4.39 3.75
N TYR A 262 -15.27 -4.89 3.34
CA TYR A 262 -15.44 -5.54 2.04
C TYR A 262 -15.91 -4.57 0.97
N SER A 263 -16.84 -3.68 1.28
CA SER A 263 -17.31 -2.66 0.34
C SER A 263 -16.18 -1.69 -0.06
N GLY A 264 -15.33 -1.28 0.88
CA GLY A 264 -14.12 -0.50 0.60
C GLY A 264 -13.12 -1.27 -0.29
N ARG A 265 -12.84 -2.54 0.04
CA ARG A 265 -11.95 -3.38 -0.79
C ARG A 265 -12.50 -3.68 -2.19
N ILE A 266 -13.82 -3.75 -2.37
CA ILE A 266 -14.40 -3.84 -3.72
C ILE A 266 -14.05 -2.58 -4.52
N MET A 267 -14.21 -1.40 -3.93
CA MET A 267 -13.81 -0.14 -4.58
C MET A 267 -12.30 -0.08 -4.85
N GLU A 268 -11.46 -0.54 -3.91
CA GLU A 268 -10.00 -0.68 -4.09
C GLU A 268 -9.66 -1.41 -5.39
N TYR A 269 -10.31 -2.54 -5.68
CA TYR A 269 -10.12 -3.33 -6.91
C TYR A 269 -10.96 -2.85 -8.10
N LEU A 270 -11.60 -1.69 -8.03
CA LEU A 270 -12.36 -1.10 -9.13
C LEU A 270 -11.77 0.22 -9.63
N TRP A 271 -10.81 0.83 -8.94
CA TRP A 271 -10.25 2.11 -9.37
C TRP A 271 -9.64 2.05 -10.76
N HIS A 272 -8.82 1.04 -11.06
CA HIS A 272 -8.23 0.87 -12.40
C HIS A 272 -9.31 0.65 -13.46
N TYR A 273 -10.37 -0.07 -13.14
CA TYR A 273 -11.50 -0.32 -14.03
C TYR A 273 -12.31 0.96 -14.30
N ILE A 274 -12.56 1.77 -13.27
CA ILE A 274 -13.27 3.06 -13.34
C ILE A 274 -12.49 4.06 -14.22
N PHE A 275 -11.16 4.09 -14.10
CA PHE A 275 -10.32 5.04 -14.82
C PHE A 275 -9.74 4.50 -16.14
N SER A 276 -10.14 3.29 -16.55
CA SER A 276 -9.82 2.76 -17.88
C SER A 276 -10.72 3.41 -18.95
N PRO A 277 -10.30 3.42 -20.24
CA PRO A 277 -11.17 3.82 -21.34
C PRO A 277 -12.51 3.08 -21.28
N ARG A 278 -13.63 3.78 -21.53
CA ARG A 278 -14.98 3.16 -21.45
C ARG A 278 -15.16 2.01 -22.42
N GLU A 279 -14.61 2.16 -23.63
CA GLU A 279 -14.69 1.19 -24.71
C GLU A 279 -13.89 -0.08 -24.42
N ASP A 280 -12.87 0.02 -23.55
CA ASP A 280 -11.95 -1.06 -23.20
C ASP A 280 -11.53 -0.94 -21.74
N ARG A 281 -12.49 -1.22 -20.84
CA ARG A 281 -12.21 -1.15 -19.40
C ARG A 281 -11.29 -2.29 -18.99
N ALA A 282 -10.06 -1.97 -18.62
CA ALA A 282 -9.09 -2.95 -18.19
C ALA A 282 -9.52 -3.60 -16.88
N THR A 283 -9.78 -4.90 -16.92
CA THR A 283 -10.08 -5.71 -15.73
C THR A 283 -8.79 -6.13 -15.02
N LYS A 284 -7.66 -6.11 -15.75
CA LYS A 284 -6.32 -6.43 -15.25
C LYS A 284 -5.35 -5.30 -15.55
N VAL A 285 -4.75 -4.73 -14.51
CA VAL A 285 -3.65 -3.75 -14.61
C VAL A 285 -2.53 -4.20 -13.67
N CYS A 286 -1.64 -5.04 -14.18
CA CYS A 286 -0.56 -5.66 -13.43
C CYS A 286 0.77 -5.50 -14.18
N PRO A 287 1.36 -4.28 -14.21
CA PRO A 287 2.70 -4.11 -14.76
C PRO A 287 3.68 -4.99 -13.98
N SER A 288 4.69 -5.56 -14.63
CA SER A 288 5.75 -6.29 -13.93
C SER A 288 6.42 -5.41 -12.88
N GLU A 289 6.87 -6.01 -11.77
CA GLU A 289 7.44 -5.26 -10.65
C GLU A 289 8.68 -4.46 -11.10
N HIS A 290 9.48 -5.02 -12.02
CA HIS A 290 10.66 -4.35 -12.57
C HIS A 290 10.32 -3.16 -13.46
N VAL A 291 9.27 -3.23 -14.29
CA VAL A 291 8.78 -2.08 -15.08
C VAL A 291 8.27 -0.99 -14.14
N CYS A 292 7.49 -1.37 -13.12
CA CYS A 292 6.95 -0.42 -12.15
C CYS A 292 8.06 0.32 -11.40
N TYR A 293 9.09 -0.38 -10.91
CA TYR A 293 10.20 0.28 -10.22
C TYR A 293 11.08 1.11 -11.15
N CYS A 294 11.39 0.61 -12.35
CA CYS A 294 12.31 1.31 -13.23
C CYS A 294 11.67 2.54 -13.90
N ASP A 295 10.48 2.45 -14.50
CA ASP A 295 9.82 3.63 -15.09
C ASP A 295 9.07 4.46 -14.04
N GLY A 296 8.47 3.81 -13.04
CA GLY A 296 7.67 4.51 -12.02
C GLY A 296 8.50 5.17 -10.93
N TYR A 297 9.68 4.65 -10.60
CA TYR A 297 10.51 5.15 -9.49
C TYR A 297 11.96 5.42 -9.86
N GLY A 298 12.39 5.12 -11.10
CA GLY A 298 13.77 5.31 -11.50
C GLY A 298 14.74 4.37 -10.77
N ILE A 299 14.26 3.20 -10.34
CA ILE A 299 15.07 2.16 -9.69
C ILE A 299 15.18 0.97 -10.63
N CYS A 300 16.31 0.87 -11.34
CA CYS A 300 16.50 -0.06 -12.45
C CYS A 300 17.60 -1.09 -12.13
N PHE A 301 17.19 -2.35 -11.94
CA PHE A 301 18.08 -3.44 -11.51
C PHE A 301 18.78 -4.15 -12.68
N GLY A 302 18.43 -3.86 -13.92
CA GLY A 302 19.00 -4.53 -15.11
C GLY A 302 18.11 -5.65 -15.60
N GLY A 303 16.80 -5.47 -15.45
CA GLY A 303 15.77 -6.42 -15.82
C GLY A 303 15.24 -7.21 -14.63
N GLU A 304 14.18 -7.96 -14.92
CA GLU A 304 13.39 -8.74 -13.97
C GLU A 304 14.24 -9.65 -13.08
N ALA A 305 15.11 -10.47 -13.69
CA ALA A 305 15.91 -11.47 -12.97
C ALA A 305 16.86 -10.86 -11.92
N GLN A 306 17.29 -9.61 -12.11
CA GLN A 306 18.16 -8.94 -11.13
C GLN A 306 17.35 -8.32 -9.98
N LEU A 307 16.16 -7.80 -10.28
CA LEU A 307 15.22 -7.39 -9.23
C LEU A 307 14.81 -8.59 -8.38
N GLU A 308 14.44 -9.72 -8.99
CA GLU A 308 14.04 -10.93 -8.26
C GLU A 308 15.13 -11.43 -7.30
N LYS A 309 16.41 -11.39 -7.71
CA LYS A 309 17.53 -11.73 -6.82
C LYS A 309 17.65 -10.77 -5.64
N HIS A 310 17.47 -9.47 -5.88
CA HIS A 310 17.48 -8.46 -4.83
C HIS A 310 16.35 -8.70 -3.82
N LEU A 311 15.13 -8.92 -4.31
CA LEU A 311 13.96 -9.21 -3.47
C LEU A 311 14.12 -10.51 -2.68
N ALA A 312 14.72 -11.54 -3.29
CA ALA A 312 15.02 -12.80 -2.60
C ALA A 312 16.02 -12.61 -1.45
N LEU A 313 17.09 -11.82 -1.67
CA LEU A 313 18.05 -11.46 -0.62
C LEU A 313 17.39 -10.65 0.51
N GLY A 314 16.49 -9.72 0.15
CA GLY A 314 15.70 -8.93 1.11
C GLY A 314 14.84 -9.84 2.00
N LYS A 315 14.12 -10.78 1.39
CA LYS A 315 13.30 -11.76 2.10
C LYS A 315 14.13 -12.65 3.02
N GLU A 316 15.25 -13.19 2.55
CA GLU A 316 16.17 -14.00 3.36
C GLU A 316 16.65 -13.20 4.59
N THR A 317 17.01 -11.93 4.39
CA THR A 317 17.46 -11.05 5.47
C THR A 317 16.36 -10.80 6.49
N ALA A 318 15.12 -10.56 6.06
CA ALA A 318 13.97 -10.38 6.96
C ALA A 318 13.65 -11.66 7.76
N ASP A 319 13.76 -12.84 7.15
CA ASP A 319 13.59 -14.13 7.82
C ASP A 319 14.68 -14.34 8.90
N MET A 320 15.92 -13.92 8.63
CA MET A 320 17.01 -13.91 9.60
C MET A 320 16.77 -12.93 10.75
N GLU A 321 16.26 -11.73 10.47
CA GLU A 321 15.90 -10.76 11.52
C GLU A 321 14.81 -11.29 12.44
N LYS A 322 13.80 -11.95 11.87
CA LYS A 322 12.76 -12.62 12.65
C LYS A 322 13.37 -13.71 13.54
N THR A 323 14.26 -14.53 12.97
CA THR A 323 14.98 -15.56 13.73
C THR A 323 15.79 -14.96 14.88
N LEU A 324 16.48 -13.84 14.62
CA LEU A 324 17.24 -13.12 15.64
C LEU A 324 16.32 -12.59 16.76
N LYS A 325 15.17 -12.02 16.41
CA LYS A 325 14.17 -11.55 17.37
C LYS A 325 13.67 -12.70 18.24
N ASP A 326 13.23 -13.78 17.62
CA ASP A 326 12.69 -14.95 18.33
C ASP A 326 13.75 -15.57 19.25
N ALA A 327 15.00 -15.68 18.82
CA ALA A 327 16.11 -16.20 19.62
C ALA A 327 16.54 -15.25 20.77
N THR A 328 16.34 -13.94 20.60
CA THR A 328 16.60 -12.94 21.65
C THR A 328 15.51 -12.96 22.72
N GLU A 329 14.25 -13.10 22.30
CA GLU A 329 13.09 -13.18 23.20
C GLU A 329 13.00 -14.54 23.91
N ASN A 330 13.47 -15.61 23.26
CA ASN A 330 13.54 -16.95 23.82
C ASN A 330 14.94 -17.56 23.69
N PRO A 331 15.87 -17.21 24.60
CA PRO A 331 17.25 -17.70 24.56
C PRO A 331 17.40 -19.22 24.70
N SER A 332 16.36 -19.95 25.13
CA SER A 332 16.41 -21.42 25.24
C SER A 332 16.47 -22.11 23.87
N LEU A 333 16.09 -21.42 22.78
CA LEU A 333 16.15 -21.93 21.42
C LEU A 333 17.57 -22.23 20.92
N LEU A 334 18.59 -21.63 21.56
CA LEU A 334 20.00 -21.74 21.17
C LEU A 334 20.81 -22.63 22.14
N GLY A 335 20.14 -23.37 23.02
CA GLY A 335 20.76 -24.25 24.02
C GLY A 335 21.06 -23.57 25.36
N ASP A 336 21.64 -24.32 26.30
CA ASP A 336 21.82 -23.85 27.68
C ASP A 336 23.12 -23.07 27.90
N ASP A 337 24.13 -23.27 27.05
CA ASP A 337 25.43 -22.61 27.20
C ASP A 337 25.38 -21.13 26.80
N VAL A 338 25.59 -20.26 27.77
CA VAL A 338 25.51 -18.80 27.60
C VAL A 338 26.53 -18.28 26.59
N TRP A 339 27.74 -18.84 26.56
CA TRP A 339 28.79 -18.37 25.67
C TRP A 339 28.48 -18.70 24.20
N PHE A 340 28.09 -19.95 23.92
CA PHE A 340 27.71 -20.38 22.57
C PHE A 340 26.50 -19.59 22.04
N ARG A 341 25.50 -19.32 22.89
CA ARG A 341 24.36 -18.48 22.50
C ARG A 341 24.76 -17.07 22.12
N ASN A 342 25.58 -16.42 22.95
CA ASN A 342 26.03 -15.06 22.67
C ASN A 342 26.87 -14.99 21.39
N ALA A 343 27.73 -15.98 21.16
CA ALA A 343 28.50 -16.09 19.92
C ALA A 343 27.59 -16.29 18.70
N ALA A 344 26.58 -17.17 18.77
CA ALA A 344 25.63 -17.41 17.69
C ALA A 344 24.77 -16.18 17.38
N LEU A 345 24.23 -15.50 18.41
CA LEU A 345 23.48 -14.25 18.24
C LEU A 345 24.34 -13.15 17.63
N LYS A 346 25.60 -13.03 18.04
CA LYS A 346 26.54 -12.07 17.45
C LYS A 346 26.78 -12.39 15.98
N GLN A 347 27.07 -13.64 15.65
CA GLN A 347 27.28 -14.05 14.26
C GLN A 347 26.05 -13.77 13.38
N LEU A 348 24.84 -14.10 13.87
CA LEU A 348 23.60 -13.82 13.15
C LEU A 348 23.40 -12.31 12.94
N LYS A 349 23.65 -11.48 13.96
CA LYS A 349 23.62 -10.01 13.84
C LYS A 349 24.60 -9.50 12.79
N ASP A 350 25.85 -9.96 12.83
CA ASP A 350 26.89 -9.53 11.89
C ASP A 350 26.54 -9.93 10.44
N GLN A 351 25.95 -11.11 10.24
CA GLN A 351 25.47 -11.55 8.92
C GLN A 351 24.29 -10.73 8.40
N ILE A 352 23.31 -10.42 9.27
CA ILE A 352 22.18 -9.54 8.93
C ILE A 352 22.70 -8.16 8.52
N GLU A 353 23.62 -7.59 9.28
CA GLU A 353 24.20 -6.27 9.00
C GLU A 353 24.92 -6.26 7.64
N ALA A 354 25.75 -7.27 7.35
CA ALA A 354 26.44 -7.40 6.07
C ALA A 354 25.46 -7.50 4.89
N LYS A 355 24.37 -8.28 5.04
CA LYS A 355 23.32 -8.39 4.01
C LYS A 355 22.56 -7.09 3.81
N LYS A 356 22.25 -6.33 4.88
CA LYS A 356 21.63 -5.01 4.77
C LYS A 356 22.49 -4.02 4.02
N VAL A 357 23.79 -3.98 4.31
CA VAL A 357 24.74 -3.13 3.57
C VAL A 357 24.77 -3.48 2.08
N GLU A 358 24.75 -4.78 1.75
CA GLU A 358 24.69 -5.22 0.35
C GLU A 358 23.36 -4.87 -0.33
N LEU A 359 22.23 -5.04 0.36
CA LEU A 359 20.91 -4.59 -0.13
C LEU A 359 20.92 -3.10 -0.44
N GLY A 360 21.46 -2.29 0.46
CA GLY A 360 21.63 -0.85 0.26
C GLY A 360 22.46 -0.50 -0.96
N ARG A 361 23.63 -1.13 -1.09
CA ARG A 361 24.51 -0.94 -2.24
C ARG A 361 23.82 -1.29 -3.57
N GLN A 362 23.00 -2.33 -3.60
CA GLN A 362 22.22 -2.72 -4.78
C GLN A 362 21.13 -1.69 -5.12
N ILE A 363 20.40 -1.19 -4.11
CA ILE A 363 19.37 -0.16 -4.28
C ILE A 363 20.01 1.13 -4.82
N ASP A 364 21.13 1.56 -4.27
CA ASP A 364 21.85 2.74 -4.74
C ASP A 364 22.32 2.61 -6.17
N ALA A 365 22.92 1.46 -6.51
CA ALA A 365 23.34 1.19 -7.88
C ALA A 365 22.15 1.23 -8.85
N ALA A 366 21.00 0.67 -8.45
CA ALA A 366 19.78 0.67 -9.24
C ALA A 366 19.20 2.09 -9.41
N ARG A 367 19.23 2.91 -8.35
CA ARG A 367 18.84 4.33 -8.40
C ARG A 367 19.77 5.14 -9.31
N LEU A 368 21.08 4.96 -9.19
CA LEU A 368 22.07 5.64 -10.04
C LEU A 368 21.86 5.29 -11.51
N ARG A 369 21.57 4.03 -11.82
CA ARG A 369 21.26 3.57 -13.17
C ARG A 369 19.96 4.20 -13.71
N GLY A 370 18.88 4.18 -12.92
CA GLY A 370 17.59 4.70 -13.34
C GLY A 370 17.49 6.23 -13.43
N ARG A 371 18.53 6.97 -13.02
CA ARG A 371 18.69 8.42 -13.33
C ARG A 371 18.90 8.66 -14.82
N ASP A 372 19.50 7.72 -15.55
CA ASP A 372 19.68 7.84 -16.99
C ASP A 372 18.42 7.36 -17.73
N ARG A 373 17.76 8.27 -18.44
CA ARG A 373 16.58 7.97 -19.24
C ARG A 373 16.86 6.90 -20.31
N ARG A 374 18.08 6.86 -20.89
CA ARG A 374 18.44 5.85 -21.90
C ARG A 374 18.49 4.46 -21.28
N VAL A 375 19.11 4.32 -20.11
CA VAL A 375 19.15 3.05 -19.37
C VAL A 375 17.74 2.54 -19.07
N ARG A 376 16.81 3.42 -18.69
CA ARG A 376 15.41 3.04 -18.48
C ARG A 376 14.75 2.52 -19.75
N ILE A 377 14.99 3.17 -20.88
CA ILE A 377 14.44 2.75 -22.19
C ILE A 377 15.05 1.41 -22.61
N ASP A 378 16.35 1.25 -22.46
CA ASP A 378 17.06 0.03 -22.85
C ASP A 378 16.63 -1.18 -22.00
N GLU A 379 16.38 -0.97 -20.70
CA GLU A 379 15.95 -2.02 -19.78
C GLU A 379 14.50 -2.47 -20.01
N LEU A 380 13.61 -1.54 -20.35
CA LEU A 380 12.17 -1.81 -20.48
C LEU A 380 11.74 -2.07 -21.92
N GLY A 381 12.54 -1.64 -22.89
CA GLY A 381 12.13 -1.53 -24.29
C GLY A 381 11.29 -0.28 -24.54
N GLU A 382 11.38 0.28 -25.75
CA GLU A 382 10.66 1.52 -26.11
C GLU A 382 9.15 1.39 -25.92
N ALA A 383 8.56 0.23 -26.21
CA ALA A 383 7.12 0.00 -26.12
C ALA A 383 6.58 0.09 -24.67
N GLU A 384 7.30 -0.44 -23.68
CA GLU A 384 6.90 -0.38 -22.27
C GLU A 384 7.19 0.99 -21.64
N PHE A 385 8.16 1.73 -22.18
CA PHE A 385 8.51 3.07 -21.71
C PHE A 385 7.63 4.17 -22.32
N THR A 386 7.05 3.94 -23.50
CA THR A 386 6.22 4.92 -24.23
C THR A 386 4.72 4.67 -24.16
N GLN A 387 4.28 3.45 -23.77
CA GLN A 387 2.91 3.21 -23.29
C GLN A 387 2.75 3.85 -21.91
#